data_AF-A0A4Z1NTP0-F1
#
_entry.id   AF-A0A4Z1NTP0-F1
#
_cell.length_a   1.000
_cell.length_b   1.000
_cell.length_c   1.000
_cell.angle_alpha   90.00
_cell.angle_beta   90.00
_cell.angle_gamma   90.00
#
_symmetry.space_group_name_H-M   'P 1'
#
loop_
_entity.id
_entity.type
_entity.pdbx_description
1 polymer ?
#
loop_
_entity_poly.entity_id
_entity_poly.type
_entity_poly.pdbx_seq_one_letter_code
_entity_poly.pdbx_strand_id
1 'polypeptide(L)'
;MGTPTPGTPIPDTPTPGTPTPGTPILGTPTQGTPTQGTPTPGTPTPGTPTPGTPILGPPTQGTPTPGTPTLSTPTPGTPILGTPTQGTPTPGTPTPGTPTLGTPIPGTPIPGMGTPTLGTPIPGTPIPGIPTLGTPTYPTPTPTPTPTPTPAVKTPTCTNMSPSADLRSFALNTLPKIELHAHLSGSISRDCLHQIWQQKKSVDPTIDLEDPLLAIPPGKVDYDLTTFFPLFSSYIYKLCSDLDSIRFSTLNVLADFEADGVIYLELRTTPRAIPQHNITKQNYVETVLDCIKEYEREPRHQLRTGLILSVDRGNTLEQANEVIELAKTFRNRGVCAVDLCGDPARIPIDHFAPAFKEARRAGLKITLHFAEAPMSSSDKELWMLLSWQPDRLGHVINVDDDLKKDIVKRKIGVELCLSCNVHGKMIAGSYGDHHFGWWKDNHAGVALCTDDVGVFCSPLSQEYALAAEHFSLSKEDIITLCEGIVEMTFAAEDEKARLRQVYQSLRQEITIRAP
;
A
#
# COMPACT_ATOMS: atom_id res chain seq x y z
N MET A 1 26.93 75.94 22.21
CA MET A 1 26.34 76.50 20.97
C MET A 1 25.88 75.32 20.13
N GLY A 2 24.64 75.38 19.64
CA GLY A 2 23.83 74.21 19.32
C GLY A 2 24.03 73.56 17.95
N THR A 3 23.40 72.40 17.83
CA THR A 3 23.08 71.67 16.60
C THR A 3 21.57 71.36 16.61
N PRO A 4 20.85 71.43 15.47
CA PRO A 4 19.40 71.25 15.41
C PRO A 4 19.03 69.78 15.18
N THR A 5 17.85 69.36 15.67
CA THR A 5 17.27 68.03 15.34
C THR A 5 15.81 68.19 14.91
N PRO A 6 15.35 67.52 13.82
CA PRO A 6 13.99 67.63 13.29
C PRO A 6 12.94 66.83 14.09
N GLY A 7 11.69 67.30 14.05
CA GLY A 7 10.56 66.75 14.81
C GLY A 7 9.98 65.42 14.31
N THR A 8 9.17 64.80 15.18
CA THR A 8 8.48 63.53 14.96
C THR A 8 6.98 63.71 15.21
N PRO A 9 6.06 63.21 14.36
CA PRO A 9 4.61 63.31 14.58
C PRO A 9 4.07 62.23 15.54
N ILE A 10 3.02 62.57 16.28
CA ILE A 10 2.26 61.70 17.19
C ILE A 10 1.20 60.90 16.40
N PRO A 11 0.96 59.60 16.70
CA PRO A 11 -0.13 58.83 16.09
C PRO A 11 -1.47 58.96 16.84
N ASP A 12 -2.56 59.24 16.10
CA ASP A 12 -3.94 59.23 16.57
C ASP A 12 -4.56 57.82 16.57
N THR A 13 -5.35 57.52 17.60
CA THR A 13 -6.10 56.26 17.79
C THR A 13 -7.60 56.47 17.50
N PRO A 14 -8.28 55.62 16.71
CA PRO A 14 -9.71 55.80 16.41
C PRO A 14 -10.64 55.08 17.42
N THR A 15 -11.75 55.74 17.76
CA THR A 15 -12.83 55.24 18.64
C THR A 15 -13.92 54.49 17.83
N PRO A 16 -14.50 53.37 18.31
CA PRO A 16 -15.58 52.66 17.61
C PRO A 16 -16.97 53.27 17.84
N GLY A 17 -17.80 53.37 16.79
CA GLY A 17 -19.21 53.77 16.85
C GLY A 17 -20.20 52.60 16.80
N THR A 18 -21.31 52.73 17.51
CA THR A 18 -22.46 51.79 17.60
C THR A 18 -23.49 51.98 16.47
N PRO A 19 -24.11 50.91 15.92
CA PRO A 19 -25.17 51.03 14.91
C PRO A 19 -26.60 50.97 15.50
N THR A 20 -27.54 51.71 14.88
CA THR A 20 -28.98 51.77 15.21
C THR A 20 -29.80 50.87 14.25
N PRO A 21 -30.87 50.17 14.69
CA PRO A 21 -31.69 49.32 13.80
C PRO A 21 -32.81 50.09 13.08
N GLY A 22 -33.05 49.78 11.80
CA GLY A 22 -34.19 50.27 11.00
C GLY A 22 -35.31 49.23 10.83
N THR A 23 -36.55 49.70 10.75
CA THR A 23 -37.80 48.91 10.66
C THR A 23 -38.19 48.61 9.19
N PRO A 24 -38.70 47.41 8.83
CA PRO A 24 -39.16 47.13 7.47
C PRO A 24 -40.65 47.45 7.24
N ILE A 25 -40.97 47.94 6.02
CA ILE A 25 -42.34 48.17 5.51
C ILE A 25 -42.79 46.99 4.66
N LEU A 26 -44.03 46.53 4.84
CA LEU A 26 -44.67 45.41 4.15
C LEU A 26 -45.41 45.87 2.87
N GLY A 27 -45.14 45.25 1.72
CA GLY A 27 -45.88 45.46 0.46
C GLY A 27 -46.85 44.32 0.15
N THR A 28 -48.05 44.65 -0.33
CA THR A 28 -49.12 43.71 -0.72
C THR A 28 -48.99 43.24 -2.19
N PRO A 29 -49.41 42.00 -2.53
CA PRO A 29 -49.33 41.49 -3.91
C PRO A 29 -50.59 41.78 -4.74
N THR A 30 -50.39 42.14 -6.01
CA THR A 30 -51.44 42.29 -7.03
C THR A 30 -51.41 41.09 -7.99
N GLN A 31 -52.57 40.48 -8.28
CA GLN A 31 -52.70 39.40 -9.25
C GLN A 31 -52.78 39.92 -10.70
N GLY A 32 -52.15 39.21 -11.64
CA GLY A 32 -52.29 39.40 -13.09
C GLY A 32 -52.70 38.11 -13.80
N THR A 33 -53.66 38.23 -14.72
CA THR A 33 -54.28 37.19 -15.56
C THR A 33 -53.38 36.75 -16.73
N PRO A 34 -53.45 35.50 -17.24
CA PRO A 34 -52.59 35.05 -18.33
C PRO A 34 -53.22 35.24 -19.72
N THR A 35 -52.41 35.65 -20.70
CA THR A 35 -52.75 35.64 -22.13
C THR A 35 -51.84 34.66 -22.87
N GLN A 36 -52.44 33.78 -23.70
CA GLN A 36 -51.71 32.79 -24.51
C GLN A 36 -51.03 33.42 -25.73
N GLY A 37 -49.82 32.94 -26.07
CA GLY A 37 -49.12 33.20 -27.33
C GLY A 37 -48.54 31.92 -27.93
N THR A 38 -48.78 31.71 -29.22
CA THR A 38 -48.31 30.60 -30.07
C THR A 38 -46.82 30.67 -30.43
N PRO A 39 -46.11 29.54 -30.66
CA PRO A 39 -44.67 29.52 -30.92
C PRO A 39 -44.30 29.61 -32.41
N THR A 40 -43.23 30.35 -32.72
CA THR A 40 -42.53 30.33 -34.02
C THR A 40 -41.12 29.73 -33.84
N PRO A 41 -40.65 28.79 -34.69
CA PRO A 41 -39.34 28.15 -34.50
C PRO A 41 -38.17 29.02 -35.00
N GLY A 42 -37.13 29.17 -34.18
CA GLY A 42 -35.83 29.77 -34.55
C GLY A 42 -34.69 28.76 -34.41
N THR A 43 -33.85 28.68 -35.44
CA THR A 43 -32.65 27.85 -35.57
C THR A 43 -31.49 28.33 -34.67
N PRO A 44 -30.71 27.44 -34.01
CA PRO A 44 -29.59 27.86 -33.15
C PRO A 44 -28.24 27.87 -33.88
N THR A 45 -27.41 28.88 -33.59
CA THR A 45 -25.96 28.93 -33.91
C THR A 45 -25.16 29.20 -32.61
N PRO A 46 -23.97 28.60 -32.41
CA PRO A 46 -23.39 28.38 -31.09
C PRO A 46 -22.61 29.58 -30.52
N GLY A 47 -22.73 29.81 -29.20
CA GLY A 47 -21.93 30.76 -28.44
C GLY A 47 -21.17 30.07 -27.29
N THR A 48 -19.90 30.43 -27.14
CA THR A 48 -18.90 29.95 -26.17
C THR A 48 -19.26 30.27 -24.71
N PRO A 49 -19.05 29.36 -23.73
CA PRO A 49 -19.31 29.66 -22.33
C PRO A 49 -18.09 30.27 -21.62
N THR A 50 -18.31 31.34 -20.85
CA THR A 50 -17.38 31.85 -19.82
C THR A 50 -18.01 31.64 -18.44
N PRO A 51 -17.27 31.22 -17.39
CA PRO A 51 -17.88 30.76 -16.13
C PRO A 51 -18.30 31.92 -15.21
N GLY A 52 -19.52 31.84 -14.67
CA GLY A 52 -20.01 32.68 -13.57
C GLY A 52 -20.08 31.92 -12.25
N THR A 53 -19.64 32.57 -11.17
CA THR A 53 -19.55 32.07 -9.79
C THR A 53 -20.93 31.82 -9.15
N PRO A 54 -21.15 30.72 -8.40
CA PRO A 54 -22.45 30.46 -7.77
C PRO A 54 -22.63 31.22 -6.44
N ILE A 55 -23.79 31.88 -6.28
CA ILE A 55 -24.28 32.40 -5.00
C ILE A 55 -25.29 31.39 -4.42
N LEU A 56 -25.05 30.94 -3.18
CA LEU A 56 -25.90 30.01 -2.43
C LEU A 56 -27.06 30.77 -1.75
N GLY A 57 -28.30 30.38 -2.06
CA GLY A 57 -29.50 30.76 -1.30
C GLY A 57 -29.87 29.67 -0.26
N PRO A 58 -30.58 30.01 0.83
CA PRO A 58 -30.87 29.07 1.92
C PRO A 58 -31.97 28.04 1.54
N PRO A 59 -31.98 26.85 2.18
CA PRO A 59 -32.90 25.77 1.84
C PRO A 59 -34.30 26.05 2.37
N THR A 60 -35.31 25.89 1.52
CA THR A 60 -36.73 25.84 1.92
C THR A 60 -37.19 24.39 1.96
N GLN A 61 -37.73 23.96 3.10
CA GLN A 61 -38.39 22.66 3.26
C GLN A 61 -39.74 22.67 2.53
N GLY A 62 -39.91 21.76 1.56
CA GLY A 62 -41.20 21.46 0.93
C GLY A 62 -41.69 20.07 1.31
N THR A 63 -42.90 20.00 1.86
CA THR A 63 -43.67 18.76 2.10
C THR A 63 -44.08 18.09 0.77
N PRO A 64 -43.99 16.75 0.65
CA PRO A 64 -44.35 16.06 -0.59
C PRO A 64 -45.87 15.91 -0.76
N THR A 65 -46.36 16.25 -1.96
CA THR A 65 -47.72 15.93 -2.43
C THR A 65 -47.63 14.77 -3.44
N PRO A 66 -48.53 13.77 -3.44
CA PRO A 66 -48.44 12.63 -4.36
C PRO A 66 -48.78 13.01 -5.81
N GLY A 67 -47.92 12.64 -6.76
CA GLY A 67 -48.14 12.83 -8.19
C GLY A 67 -48.84 11.64 -8.86
N THR A 68 -49.82 11.94 -9.70
CA THR A 68 -50.51 11.01 -10.61
C THR A 68 -49.69 10.82 -11.90
N PRO A 69 -49.54 9.60 -12.46
CA PRO A 69 -48.68 9.38 -13.63
C PRO A 69 -49.37 9.76 -14.95
N THR A 70 -48.67 10.51 -15.80
CA THR A 70 -49.02 10.75 -17.21
C THR A 70 -48.28 9.77 -18.13
N LEU A 71 -49.04 9.09 -19.00
CA LEU A 71 -48.53 8.24 -20.08
C LEU A 71 -47.78 9.05 -21.13
N SER A 72 -46.62 8.55 -21.57
CA SER A 72 -46.00 8.91 -22.85
C SER A 72 -46.03 7.73 -23.81
N THR A 73 -46.37 8.03 -25.07
CA THR A 73 -46.48 7.12 -26.21
C THR A 73 -45.12 6.74 -26.80
N PRO A 74 -44.83 5.47 -27.12
CA PRO A 74 -43.61 5.08 -27.84
C PRO A 74 -43.79 5.03 -29.38
N THR A 75 -42.73 5.45 -30.08
CA THR A 75 -42.56 5.41 -31.54
C THR A 75 -42.41 3.97 -32.07
N PRO A 76 -42.93 3.60 -33.25
CA PRO A 76 -42.90 2.20 -33.73
C PRO A 76 -41.55 1.82 -34.35
N GLY A 77 -40.97 0.71 -33.88
CA GLY A 77 -39.91 -0.04 -34.56
C GLY A 77 -40.41 -1.43 -34.96
N THR A 78 -40.15 -1.82 -36.20
CA THR A 78 -40.62 -3.03 -36.88
C THR A 78 -40.07 -4.33 -36.25
N PRO A 79 -40.89 -5.36 -35.96
CA PRO A 79 -40.39 -6.65 -35.46
C PRO A 79 -40.09 -7.66 -36.59
N ILE A 80 -38.95 -8.34 -36.48
CA ILE A 80 -38.66 -9.59 -37.21
C ILE A 80 -39.15 -10.77 -36.35
N LEU A 81 -39.91 -11.65 -36.99
CA LEU A 81 -40.58 -12.81 -36.42
C LEU A 81 -39.60 -13.98 -36.19
N GLY A 82 -39.52 -14.49 -34.97
CA GLY A 82 -38.92 -15.78 -34.61
C GLY A 82 -39.80 -16.49 -33.58
N THR A 83 -40.23 -17.71 -33.89
CA THR A 83 -41.20 -18.52 -33.14
C THR A 83 -40.68 -19.01 -31.77
N PRO A 84 -41.57 -19.14 -30.75
CA PRO A 84 -41.18 -19.59 -29.41
C PRO A 84 -41.25 -21.12 -29.26
N THR A 85 -40.21 -21.71 -28.65
CA THR A 85 -40.26 -23.09 -28.13
C THR A 85 -40.26 -23.03 -26.61
N GLN A 86 -41.24 -23.69 -25.99
CA GLN A 86 -41.44 -23.70 -24.55
C GLN A 86 -40.39 -24.55 -23.81
N GLY A 87 -39.90 -24.03 -22.68
CA GLY A 87 -39.20 -24.78 -21.64
C GLY A 87 -39.90 -24.54 -20.30
N THR A 88 -40.43 -25.60 -19.71
CA THR A 88 -41.07 -25.68 -18.39
C THR A 88 -40.07 -25.44 -17.25
N PRO A 89 -40.41 -24.69 -16.18
CA PRO A 89 -39.62 -24.64 -14.95
C PRO A 89 -39.97 -25.80 -14.02
N THR A 90 -38.97 -26.58 -13.61
CA THR A 90 -39.09 -27.63 -12.58
C THR A 90 -38.93 -27.02 -11.18
N PRO A 91 -39.85 -27.24 -10.22
CA PRO A 91 -39.66 -26.83 -8.82
C PRO A 91 -38.73 -27.82 -8.08
N GLY A 92 -37.67 -27.31 -7.46
CA GLY A 92 -36.81 -28.09 -6.56
C GLY A 92 -37.39 -28.16 -5.14
N THR A 93 -37.63 -29.38 -4.64
CA THR A 93 -37.97 -29.67 -3.24
C THR A 93 -36.72 -29.69 -2.34
N PRO A 94 -36.76 -29.12 -1.12
CA PRO A 94 -35.66 -29.24 -0.15
C PRO A 94 -35.75 -30.54 0.67
N THR A 95 -34.63 -31.24 0.80
CA THR A 95 -34.45 -32.47 1.60
C THR A 95 -34.11 -32.14 3.06
N PRO A 96 -34.80 -32.68 4.08
CA PRO A 96 -34.40 -32.54 5.48
C PRO A 96 -33.27 -33.52 5.86
N GLY A 97 -32.22 -33.02 6.50
CA GLY A 97 -31.13 -33.84 7.04
C GLY A 97 -31.49 -34.49 8.38
N THR A 98 -31.15 -35.77 8.53
CA THR A 98 -31.36 -36.59 9.75
C THR A 98 -30.22 -36.36 10.76
N PRO A 99 -30.50 -36.19 12.07
CA PRO A 99 -29.45 -36.09 13.08
C PRO A 99 -28.94 -37.46 13.54
N THR A 100 -27.62 -37.62 13.61
CA THR A 100 -26.93 -38.83 14.10
C THR A 100 -26.90 -38.86 15.63
N LEU A 101 -27.44 -39.92 16.23
CA LEU A 101 -27.45 -40.16 17.68
C LEU A 101 -26.14 -40.85 18.11
N GLY A 102 -25.37 -40.24 19.02
CA GLY A 102 -24.21 -40.88 19.66
C GLY A 102 -24.62 -41.76 20.84
N THR A 103 -24.11 -43.00 20.89
CA THR A 103 -24.30 -43.96 21.99
C THR A 103 -23.41 -43.63 23.20
N PRO A 104 -23.91 -43.71 24.46
CA PRO A 104 -23.11 -43.49 25.65
C PRO A 104 -22.35 -44.74 26.12
N ILE A 105 -21.13 -44.55 26.63
CA ILE A 105 -20.29 -45.57 27.27
C ILE A 105 -20.65 -45.67 28.77
N PRO A 106 -20.77 -46.85 29.39
CA PRO A 106 -21.17 -46.98 30.80
C PRO A 106 -20.01 -46.66 31.77
N GLY A 107 -20.25 -45.78 32.73
CA GLY A 107 -19.39 -45.58 33.90
C GLY A 107 -19.86 -46.41 35.10
N THR A 108 -18.91 -47.02 35.82
CA THR A 108 -19.13 -47.79 37.06
C THR A 108 -19.37 -46.87 38.28
N PRO A 109 -20.17 -47.28 39.29
CA PRO A 109 -20.55 -46.42 40.40
C PRO A 109 -19.64 -46.57 41.64
N ILE A 110 -19.41 -45.46 42.36
CA ILE A 110 -18.90 -45.44 43.74
C ILE A 110 -19.97 -44.75 44.63
N PRO A 111 -20.34 -45.30 45.80
CA PRO A 111 -21.50 -44.84 46.57
C PRO A 111 -21.13 -43.84 47.68
N GLY A 112 -22.00 -42.86 47.96
CA GLY A 112 -22.00 -42.19 49.27
C GLY A 112 -22.69 -40.82 49.36
N MET A 113 -23.94 -40.85 49.85
CA MET A 113 -24.56 -39.87 50.78
C MET A 113 -24.82 -38.42 50.31
N GLY A 114 -26.11 -38.09 50.08
CA GLY A 114 -26.63 -36.72 50.15
C GLY A 114 -27.82 -36.43 49.22
N THR A 115 -28.99 -36.15 49.79
CA THR A 115 -30.30 -35.90 49.14
C THR A 115 -30.39 -34.60 48.31
N PRO A 116 -31.34 -34.49 47.35
CA PRO A 116 -31.28 -33.56 46.23
C PRO A 116 -31.95 -32.21 46.52
N THR A 117 -31.40 -31.12 45.97
CA THR A 117 -32.12 -29.85 45.80
C THR A 117 -32.10 -29.47 44.32
N LEU A 118 -33.30 -29.22 43.77
CA LEU A 118 -33.54 -28.89 42.37
C LEU A 118 -33.11 -27.42 42.12
N GLY A 119 -32.09 -27.21 41.31
CA GLY A 119 -31.62 -25.88 40.89
C GLY A 119 -31.44 -25.83 39.38
N THR A 120 -32.10 -24.86 38.74
CA THR A 120 -32.08 -24.57 37.30
C THR A 120 -30.65 -24.31 36.78
N PRO A 121 -30.26 -24.79 35.58
CA PRO A 121 -28.91 -24.56 35.05
C PRO A 121 -28.73 -23.12 34.55
N ILE A 122 -27.75 -22.42 35.10
CA ILE A 122 -27.14 -21.23 34.49
C ILE A 122 -26.06 -21.74 33.51
N PRO A 123 -26.03 -21.32 32.24
CA PRO A 123 -24.96 -21.69 31.32
C PRO A 123 -23.63 -21.07 31.79
N GLY A 124 -22.74 -21.89 32.36
CA GLY A 124 -21.36 -21.52 32.64
C GLY A 124 -20.53 -21.51 31.36
N THR A 125 -19.81 -20.42 31.12
CA THR A 125 -18.78 -20.31 30.10
C THR A 125 -17.62 -21.26 30.40
N PRO A 126 -17.08 -22.03 29.44
CA PRO A 126 -15.90 -22.85 29.67
C PRO A 126 -14.67 -21.94 29.82
N ILE A 127 -13.97 -22.05 30.94
CA ILE A 127 -12.61 -21.53 31.12
C ILE A 127 -11.64 -22.56 30.52
N PRO A 128 -10.84 -22.24 29.49
CA PRO A 128 -9.80 -23.14 29.02
C PRO A 128 -8.70 -23.29 30.07
N GLY A 129 -8.41 -24.53 30.46
CA GLY A 129 -7.31 -24.86 31.36
C GLY A 129 -5.95 -24.53 30.73
N ILE A 130 -5.08 -23.89 31.51
CA ILE A 130 -3.69 -23.58 31.16
C ILE A 130 -2.87 -24.89 31.25
N PRO A 131 -2.17 -25.32 30.20
CA PRO A 131 -1.16 -26.36 30.32
C PRO A 131 0.10 -25.78 30.97
N THR A 132 0.44 -26.26 32.17
CA THR A 132 1.75 -26.03 32.79
C THR A 132 2.84 -26.71 31.96
N LEU A 133 3.58 -25.93 31.16
CA LEU A 133 4.84 -26.35 30.56
C LEU A 133 5.95 -26.25 31.61
N GLY A 134 6.69 -27.34 31.80
CA GLY A 134 7.84 -27.39 32.70
C GLY A 134 8.94 -26.41 32.26
N THR A 135 9.47 -25.66 33.22
CA THR A 135 10.65 -24.80 33.08
C THR A 135 11.89 -25.59 32.70
N PRO A 136 12.57 -25.29 31.57
CA PRO A 136 13.95 -25.70 31.37
C PRO A 136 14.88 -24.76 32.13
N THR A 137 15.68 -25.32 33.04
CA THR A 137 16.78 -24.61 33.71
C THR A 137 17.93 -24.39 32.73
N TYR A 138 18.22 -23.14 32.37
CA TYR A 138 19.41 -22.76 31.60
C TYR A 138 20.59 -22.51 32.55
N PRO A 139 21.79 -23.08 32.31
CA PRO A 139 22.97 -22.74 33.07
C PRO A 139 23.47 -21.34 32.70
N THR A 140 23.94 -20.60 33.70
CA THR A 140 24.52 -19.25 33.62
C THR A 140 25.77 -19.24 32.71
N PRO A 141 25.92 -18.28 31.79
CA PRO A 141 27.13 -18.19 30.98
C PRO A 141 28.30 -17.62 31.78
N THR A 142 29.43 -18.32 31.75
CA THR A 142 30.73 -17.87 32.27
C THR A 142 31.37 -16.91 31.26
N PRO A 143 32.01 -15.79 31.67
CA PRO A 143 32.62 -14.85 30.73
C PRO A 143 33.87 -15.47 30.08
N THR A 144 33.90 -15.48 28.74
CA THR A 144 35.04 -15.96 27.93
C THR A 144 35.68 -14.75 27.24
N PRO A 145 37.03 -14.66 27.12
CA PRO A 145 37.73 -13.42 26.81
C PRO A 145 37.68 -13.04 25.31
N THR A 146 37.90 -11.75 25.09
CA THR A 146 37.96 -11.01 23.82
C THR A 146 38.77 -11.72 22.72
N PRO A 147 38.31 -11.76 21.45
CA PRO A 147 39.08 -12.36 20.37
C PRO A 147 40.15 -11.39 19.82
N THR A 148 41.41 -11.84 19.84
CA THR A 148 42.54 -11.31 19.05
C THR A 148 42.33 -11.66 17.57
N PRO A 149 42.80 -10.84 16.60
CA PRO A 149 42.53 -11.07 15.19
C PRO A 149 43.36 -12.25 14.65
N THR A 150 42.68 -13.21 14.01
CA THR A 150 43.30 -14.36 13.32
C THR A 150 43.44 -14.02 11.82
N PRO A 151 44.51 -14.46 11.12
CA PRO A 151 44.85 -13.95 9.79
C PRO A 151 43.93 -14.48 8.68
N ALA A 152 43.91 -13.72 7.57
CA ALA A 152 43.13 -13.95 6.37
C ALA A 152 43.04 -15.42 5.93
N VAL A 153 41.82 -15.95 5.95
CA VAL A 153 41.46 -17.23 5.33
C VAL A 153 41.46 -17.04 3.82
N LYS A 154 42.29 -17.81 3.11
CA LYS A 154 42.24 -17.92 1.66
C LYS A 154 40.88 -18.44 1.23
N THR A 155 40.26 -17.75 0.27
CA THR A 155 39.04 -18.17 -0.42
C THR A 155 39.20 -19.59 -0.99
N PRO A 156 38.30 -20.55 -0.66
CA PRO A 156 38.28 -21.82 -1.35
C PRO A 156 37.71 -21.59 -2.75
N THR A 157 38.44 -21.97 -3.78
CA THR A 157 37.92 -22.12 -5.14
C THR A 157 36.79 -23.16 -5.11
N CYS A 158 35.55 -22.68 -5.21
CA CYS A 158 34.36 -23.51 -5.28
C CYS A 158 34.17 -24.04 -6.70
N THR A 159 34.49 -25.31 -6.94
CA THR A 159 34.19 -25.97 -8.22
C THR A 159 33.04 -26.97 -8.15
N ASN A 160 32.35 -27.14 -7.02
CA ASN A 160 31.20 -28.05 -6.91
C ASN A 160 30.13 -27.53 -5.93
N MET A 161 29.32 -26.55 -6.33
CA MET A 161 28.05 -26.23 -5.66
C MET A 161 26.90 -26.95 -6.39
N SER A 162 25.84 -27.32 -5.66
CA SER A 162 24.60 -27.77 -6.32
C SER A 162 24.01 -26.62 -7.16
N PRO A 163 23.28 -26.90 -8.25
CA PRO A 163 22.71 -25.84 -9.09
C PRO A 163 21.85 -24.82 -8.31
N SER A 164 21.09 -25.28 -7.31
CA SER A 164 20.30 -24.43 -6.40
C SER A 164 21.20 -23.54 -5.50
N ALA A 165 22.29 -24.09 -4.95
CA ALA A 165 23.22 -23.32 -4.12
C ALA A 165 24.00 -22.28 -4.93
N ASP A 166 24.36 -22.60 -6.18
CA ASP A 166 25.01 -21.68 -7.11
C ASP A 166 24.10 -20.50 -7.51
N LEU A 167 22.82 -20.76 -7.82
CA LEU A 167 21.84 -19.71 -8.10
C LEU A 167 21.58 -18.81 -6.89
N ARG A 168 21.46 -19.40 -5.70
CA ARG A 168 21.30 -18.64 -4.47
C ARG A 168 22.51 -17.76 -4.18
N SER A 169 23.72 -18.30 -4.35
CA SER A 169 24.97 -17.54 -4.22
C SER A 169 25.05 -16.40 -5.23
N PHE A 170 24.61 -16.63 -6.47
CA PHE A 170 24.54 -15.61 -7.51
C PHE A 170 23.59 -14.46 -7.13
N ALA A 171 22.37 -14.77 -6.68
CA ALA A 171 21.39 -13.77 -6.26
C ALA A 171 21.89 -12.94 -5.06
N LEU A 172 22.56 -13.58 -4.11
CA LEU A 172 23.09 -12.95 -2.89
C LEU A 172 24.31 -12.08 -3.17
N ASN A 173 25.30 -12.61 -3.88
CA ASN A 173 26.66 -12.05 -3.87
C ASN A 173 27.09 -11.40 -5.19
N THR A 174 26.33 -11.59 -6.27
CA THR A 174 26.77 -11.19 -7.62
C THR A 174 25.74 -10.34 -8.35
N LEU A 175 24.46 -10.67 -8.25
CA LEU A 175 23.39 -9.99 -8.97
C LEU A 175 23.20 -8.55 -8.42
N PRO A 176 23.44 -7.50 -9.24
CA PRO A 176 22.97 -6.16 -8.94
C PRO A 176 21.45 -6.17 -9.11
N LYS A 177 20.72 -5.71 -8.10
CA LYS A 177 19.25 -5.82 -8.06
C LYS A 177 18.57 -4.46 -8.16
N ILE A 178 17.35 -4.47 -8.69
CA ILE A 178 16.45 -3.33 -8.74
C ILE A 178 15.20 -3.65 -7.91
N GLU A 179 14.90 -2.82 -6.91
CA GLU A 179 13.70 -2.93 -6.07
C GLU A 179 12.70 -1.85 -6.48
N LEU A 180 11.46 -2.25 -6.82
CA LEU A 180 10.41 -1.33 -7.26
C LEU A 180 9.21 -1.26 -6.32
N HIS A 181 9.11 -2.16 -5.35
CA HIS A 181 8.00 -2.24 -4.40
C HIS A 181 8.52 -2.58 -3.01
N ALA A 182 8.98 -1.54 -2.30
CA ALA A 182 9.40 -1.63 -0.90
C ALA A 182 8.82 -0.49 -0.08
N HIS A 183 7.96 -0.81 0.90
CA HIS A 183 7.38 0.18 1.81
C HIS A 183 8.37 0.52 2.92
N LEU A 184 8.75 1.79 3.05
CA LEU A 184 9.72 2.25 4.06
C LEU A 184 9.38 1.73 5.47
N SER A 185 8.11 1.82 5.89
CA SER A 185 7.72 1.38 7.23
C SER A 185 7.76 -0.13 7.40
N GLY A 186 7.56 -0.90 6.32
CA GLY A 186 7.60 -2.36 6.35
C GLY A 186 8.97 -2.93 6.07
N SER A 187 9.89 -2.13 5.54
CA SER A 187 11.30 -2.49 5.34
C SER A 187 12.16 -2.27 6.59
N ILE A 188 11.64 -1.63 7.64
CA ILE A 188 12.40 -1.42 8.87
C ILE A 188 12.67 -2.77 9.55
N SER A 189 13.94 -3.15 9.64
CA SER A 189 14.32 -4.40 10.29
C SER A 189 13.96 -4.41 11.77
N ARG A 190 13.75 -5.60 12.31
CA ARG A 190 13.42 -5.80 13.74
C ARG A 190 14.52 -5.28 14.65
N ASP A 191 15.77 -5.44 14.23
CA ASP A 191 16.93 -4.91 14.93
C ASP A 191 16.95 -3.37 14.90
N CYS A 192 16.57 -2.74 13.79
CA CYS A 192 16.43 -1.29 13.72
C CYS A 192 15.30 -0.79 14.63
N LEU A 193 14.13 -1.45 14.60
CA LEU A 193 13.02 -1.14 15.51
C LEU A 193 13.45 -1.30 16.97
N HIS A 194 14.19 -2.37 17.29
CA HIS A 194 14.71 -2.63 18.64
C HIS A 194 15.65 -1.51 19.10
N GLN A 195 16.55 -1.04 18.24
CA GLN A 195 17.44 0.08 18.57
C GLN A 195 16.66 1.38 18.82
N ILE A 196 15.64 1.67 18.01
CA ILE A 196 14.73 2.82 18.24
C ILE A 196 14.02 2.66 19.59
N TRP A 197 13.50 1.47 19.88
CA TRP A 197 12.84 1.16 21.14
C TRP A 197 13.76 1.36 22.35
N GLN A 198 15.00 0.86 22.29
CA GLN A 198 16.01 1.04 23.33
C GLN A 198 16.32 2.51 23.58
N GLN A 199 16.52 3.29 22.52
CA GLN A 199 16.76 4.73 22.62
C GLN A 199 15.58 5.43 23.29
N LYS A 200 14.36 5.17 22.83
CA LYS A 200 13.15 5.75 23.42
C LYS A 200 12.97 5.36 24.89
N LYS A 201 13.17 4.09 25.24
CA LYS A 201 13.13 3.60 26.63
C LYS A 201 14.19 4.21 27.54
N SER A 202 15.37 4.52 26.99
CA SER A 202 16.44 5.19 27.74
C SER A 202 16.08 6.63 28.12
N VAL A 203 15.28 7.31 27.28
CA VAL A 203 14.80 8.67 27.52
C VAL A 203 13.54 8.69 28.38
N ASP A 204 12.59 7.79 28.09
CA ASP A 204 11.35 7.61 28.83
C ASP A 204 11.13 6.13 29.16
N PRO A 205 11.52 5.69 30.38
CA PRO A 205 11.32 4.32 30.83
C PRO A 205 9.84 3.90 30.89
N THR A 206 8.92 4.87 30.97
CA THR A 206 7.47 4.63 31.15
C THR A 206 6.74 4.24 29.86
N ILE A 207 7.40 4.33 28.70
CA ILE A 207 6.82 3.93 27.40
C ILE A 207 6.26 2.50 27.50
N ASP A 208 4.95 2.34 27.38
CA ASP A 208 4.30 1.03 27.43
C ASP A 208 4.26 0.40 26.03
N LEU A 209 5.41 -0.11 25.61
CA LEU A 209 5.56 -0.82 24.35
C LEU A 209 6.54 -1.98 24.52
N GLU A 210 6.12 -3.17 24.09
CA GLU A 210 6.94 -4.40 24.10
C GLU A 210 8.20 -4.21 23.23
N ASP A 211 9.26 -4.96 23.50
CA ASP A 211 10.48 -5.01 22.68
C ASP A 211 10.17 -5.60 21.28
N PRO A 212 10.59 -4.97 20.17
CA PRO A 212 10.38 -5.48 18.82
C PRO A 212 10.86 -6.90 18.57
N LEU A 213 11.94 -7.34 19.24
CA LEU A 213 12.45 -8.70 19.13
C LEU A 213 11.56 -9.74 19.82
N LEU A 214 10.65 -9.31 20.70
CA LEU A 214 9.64 -10.15 21.35
C LEU A 214 8.29 -10.06 20.64
N ALA A 215 7.88 -8.84 20.23
CA ALA A 215 6.61 -8.60 19.54
C ALA A 215 6.61 -9.19 18.10
N ILE A 216 7.77 -9.17 17.44
CA ILE A 216 8.00 -9.61 16.06
C ILE A 216 9.19 -10.60 16.05
N PRO A 217 9.10 -11.75 16.74
CA PRO A 217 10.26 -12.60 17.01
C PRO A 217 10.81 -13.22 15.73
N PRO A 218 12.15 -13.35 15.59
CA PRO A 218 12.80 -13.91 14.40
C PRO A 218 12.11 -15.19 13.89
N GLY A 219 11.82 -15.24 12.59
CA GLY A 219 11.14 -16.36 11.95
C GLY A 219 9.61 -16.32 11.98
N LYS A 220 8.98 -15.46 12.79
CA LYS A 220 7.55 -15.15 12.64
C LYS A 220 7.36 -14.31 11.39
N VAL A 221 6.84 -14.87 10.31
CA VAL A 221 6.66 -14.20 9.02
C VAL A 221 5.23 -14.35 8.49
N ASP A 222 4.43 -15.21 9.11
CA ASP A 222 3.05 -15.56 8.76
C ASP A 222 2.04 -14.48 9.18
N TYR A 223 2.23 -13.26 8.69
CA TYR A 223 1.33 -12.13 8.90
C TYR A 223 0.30 -12.06 7.77
N ASP A 224 -0.90 -12.58 8.00
CA ASP A 224 -2.02 -12.39 7.07
C ASP A 224 -2.53 -10.94 7.06
N LEU A 225 -3.37 -10.59 6.08
CA LEU A 225 -3.93 -9.23 5.95
C LEU A 225 -4.63 -8.73 7.23
N THR A 226 -5.14 -9.64 8.09
CA THR A 226 -5.82 -9.24 9.34
C THR A 226 -4.84 -8.86 10.45
N THR A 227 -3.65 -9.46 10.47
CA THR A 227 -2.61 -9.23 11.49
C THR A 227 -1.52 -8.27 11.01
N PHE A 228 -1.37 -8.13 9.69
CA PHE A 228 -0.40 -7.27 9.02
C PHE A 228 -0.69 -5.78 9.24
N PHE A 229 -1.86 -5.27 8.86
CA PHE A 229 -2.16 -3.83 9.00
C PHE A 229 -2.14 -3.32 10.45
N PRO A 230 -2.61 -4.08 11.46
CA PRO A 230 -2.44 -3.70 12.86
C PRO A 230 -0.97 -3.52 13.25
N LEU A 231 -0.04 -4.34 12.74
CA LEU A 231 1.39 -4.22 13.07
C LEU A 231 1.93 -2.81 12.79
N PHE A 232 1.50 -2.17 11.71
CA PHE A 232 1.90 -0.79 11.41
C PHE A 232 1.27 0.20 12.38
N SER A 233 -0.05 0.21 12.43
CA SER A 233 -0.83 1.22 13.15
C SER A 233 -0.69 1.14 14.67
N SER A 234 -0.59 -0.07 15.23
CA SER A 234 -0.51 -0.27 16.68
C SER A 234 0.91 -0.33 17.22
N TYR A 235 1.92 -0.49 16.35
CA TYR A 235 3.29 -0.77 16.77
C TYR A 235 4.35 0.07 16.03
N ILE A 236 4.62 -0.20 14.75
CA ILE A 236 5.72 0.45 14.01
C ILE A 236 5.57 1.98 14.01
N TYR A 237 4.36 2.50 13.79
CA TYR A 237 4.12 3.95 13.77
C TYR A 237 4.28 4.63 15.14
N LYS A 238 4.15 3.88 16.25
CA LYS A 238 4.43 4.38 17.60
C LYS A 238 5.93 4.47 17.89
N LEU A 239 6.73 3.58 17.29
CA LEU A 239 8.20 3.64 17.38
C LEU A 239 8.78 4.70 16.45
N CYS A 240 8.29 4.78 15.22
CA CYS A 240 8.73 5.78 14.26
C CYS A 240 7.83 7.03 14.35
N SER A 241 7.81 7.68 15.51
CA SER A 241 6.86 8.75 15.84
C SER A 241 7.47 10.16 15.84
N ASP A 242 8.72 10.32 15.43
CA ASP A 242 9.42 11.61 15.37
C ASP A 242 10.45 11.61 14.22
N LEU A 243 11.00 12.79 13.91
CA LEU A 243 11.93 12.93 12.79
C LEU A 243 13.24 12.16 12.99
N ASP A 244 13.71 12.01 14.23
CA ASP A 244 14.96 11.30 14.53
C ASP A 244 14.81 9.79 14.27
N SER A 245 13.72 9.19 14.75
CA SER A 245 13.40 7.79 14.48
C SER A 245 13.09 7.53 13.00
N ILE A 246 12.45 8.48 12.30
CA ILE A 246 12.23 8.40 10.84
C ILE A 246 13.58 8.46 10.09
N ARG A 247 14.47 9.38 10.48
CA ARG A 247 15.80 9.49 9.89
C ARG A 247 16.63 8.23 10.12
N PHE A 248 16.68 7.76 11.36
CA PHE A 248 17.42 6.56 11.73
C PHE A 248 16.94 5.33 10.97
N SER A 249 15.62 5.10 10.94
CA SER A 249 15.04 3.97 10.19
C SER A 249 15.26 4.09 8.69
N THR A 250 15.09 5.28 8.09
CA THR A 250 15.32 5.47 6.65
C THR A 250 16.76 5.15 6.26
N LEU A 251 17.75 5.63 7.01
CA LEU A 251 19.17 5.36 6.74
C LEU A 251 19.51 3.86 6.89
N ASN A 252 18.92 3.17 7.87
CA ASN A 252 19.09 1.72 8.02
C ASN A 252 18.44 0.95 6.86
N VAL A 253 17.24 1.32 6.43
CA VAL A 253 16.56 0.68 5.29
C VAL A 253 17.38 0.82 4.00
N LEU A 254 17.94 2.00 3.73
CA LEU A 254 18.84 2.20 2.57
C LEU A 254 20.10 1.32 2.68
N ALA A 255 20.69 1.23 3.88
CA ALA A 255 21.84 0.38 4.13
C ALA A 255 21.55 -1.11 3.97
N ASP A 256 20.40 -1.57 4.45
CA ASP A 256 19.98 -2.97 4.35
C ASP A 256 19.74 -3.37 2.89
N PHE A 257 19.09 -2.51 2.09
CA PHE A 257 18.92 -2.76 0.66
C PHE A 257 20.25 -2.75 -0.11
N GLU A 258 21.13 -1.79 0.15
CA GLU A 258 22.45 -1.77 -0.50
C GLU A 258 23.29 -2.99 -0.09
N ALA A 259 23.24 -3.39 1.18
CA ALA A 259 23.92 -4.59 1.68
C ALA A 259 23.40 -5.88 1.04
N ASP A 260 22.10 -5.93 0.68
CA ASP A 260 21.54 -7.01 -0.12
C ASP A 260 21.97 -6.94 -1.60
N GLY A 261 22.66 -5.89 -2.05
CA GLY A 261 23.12 -5.72 -3.42
C GLY A 261 22.10 -5.03 -4.35
N VAL A 262 21.16 -4.27 -3.78
CA VAL A 262 20.28 -3.38 -4.54
C VAL A 262 21.08 -2.17 -5.00
N ILE A 263 20.99 -1.84 -6.29
CA ILE A 263 21.68 -0.70 -6.90
C ILE A 263 20.72 0.39 -7.38
N TYR A 264 19.42 0.10 -7.43
CA TYR A 264 18.35 1.07 -7.65
C TYR A 264 17.11 0.67 -6.85
N LEU A 265 16.55 1.62 -6.10
CA LEU A 265 15.42 1.43 -5.21
C LEU A 265 14.34 2.47 -5.48
N GLU A 266 13.10 2.04 -5.72
CA GLU A 266 11.93 2.91 -5.60
C GLU A 266 11.27 2.66 -4.25
N LEU A 267 11.72 3.42 -3.25
CA LEU A 267 11.20 3.35 -1.90
C LEU A 267 9.84 4.04 -1.86
N ARG A 268 8.81 3.36 -1.36
CA ARG A 268 7.47 3.95 -1.19
C ARG A 268 7.16 4.24 0.26
N THR A 269 6.45 5.33 0.51
CA THR A 269 6.01 5.67 1.86
C THR A 269 4.73 6.49 1.84
N THR A 270 3.85 6.24 2.81
CA THR A 270 2.69 7.10 3.07
C THR A 270 3.15 8.33 3.87
N PRO A 271 3.02 9.57 3.35
CA PRO A 271 3.38 10.75 4.12
C PRO A 271 2.55 10.86 5.41
N ARG A 272 3.22 10.92 6.57
CA ARG A 272 2.56 10.99 7.88
C ARG A 272 2.67 12.37 8.51
N ALA A 273 1.55 12.87 9.03
CA ALA A 273 1.53 13.97 9.99
C ALA A 273 1.54 13.40 11.41
N ILE A 274 2.31 14.01 12.31
CA ILE A 274 2.41 13.61 13.71
C ILE A 274 2.17 14.86 14.58
N PRO A 275 0.90 15.24 14.80
CA PRO A 275 0.54 16.50 15.44
C PRO A 275 1.12 16.67 16.84
N GLN A 276 1.27 15.58 17.59
CA GLN A 276 1.84 15.60 18.95
C GLN A 276 3.27 16.13 18.99
N HIS A 277 4.00 16.02 17.87
CA HIS A 277 5.36 16.51 17.70
C HIS A 277 5.45 17.69 16.72
N ASN A 278 4.32 18.31 16.33
CA ASN A 278 4.24 19.37 15.32
C ASN A 278 4.87 19.00 13.96
N ILE A 279 4.82 17.72 13.59
CA ILE A 279 5.37 17.23 12.31
C ILE A 279 4.26 17.21 11.26
N THR A 280 4.46 17.92 10.17
CA THR A 280 3.58 17.88 8.99
C THR A 280 3.99 16.76 8.03
N LYS A 281 3.10 16.37 7.10
CA LYS A 281 3.45 15.47 5.99
C LYS A 281 4.62 16.00 5.16
N GLN A 282 4.71 17.32 4.99
CA GLN A 282 5.83 17.95 4.31
C GLN A 282 7.15 17.69 5.05
N ASN A 283 7.20 17.93 6.37
CA ASN A 283 8.41 17.68 7.15
C ASN A 283 8.84 16.20 7.09
N TYR A 284 7.87 15.29 7.12
CA TYR A 284 8.11 13.86 6.93
C TYR A 284 8.79 13.57 5.59
N VAL A 285 8.21 14.05 4.48
CA VAL A 285 8.74 13.82 3.12
C VAL A 285 10.12 14.46 2.95
N GLU A 286 10.31 15.68 3.43
CA GLU A 286 11.60 16.38 3.41
C GLU A 286 12.68 15.56 4.15
N THR A 287 12.34 15.03 5.32
CA THR A 287 13.27 14.23 6.13
C THR A 287 13.70 12.97 5.38
N VAL A 288 12.76 12.24 4.77
CA VAL A 288 13.08 11.03 4.00
C VAL A 288 13.96 11.37 2.79
N LEU A 289 13.62 12.41 2.03
CA LEU A 289 14.41 12.87 0.89
C LEU A 289 15.82 13.33 1.29
N ASP A 290 15.96 14.00 2.43
CA ASP A 290 17.26 14.43 2.93
C ASP A 290 18.12 13.23 3.36
N CYS A 291 17.52 12.19 3.94
CA CYS A 291 18.22 10.93 4.23
C CYS A 291 18.71 10.23 2.96
N ILE A 292 17.84 10.12 1.95
CA ILE A 292 18.22 9.55 0.64
C ILE A 292 19.40 10.33 0.06
N LYS A 293 19.30 11.66 0.01
CA LYS A 293 20.34 12.51 -0.56
C LYS A 293 21.64 12.44 0.24
N GLU A 294 21.56 12.34 1.57
CA GLU A 294 22.72 12.17 2.43
C GLU A 294 23.44 10.85 2.19
N TYR A 295 22.67 9.75 2.15
CA TYR A 295 23.20 8.42 1.90
C TYR A 295 23.92 8.38 0.53
N GLU A 296 23.28 8.90 -0.52
CA GLU A 296 23.82 8.87 -1.88
C GLU A 296 25.02 9.80 -2.13
N ARG A 297 25.29 10.75 -1.23
CA ARG A 297 26.42 11.69 -1.34
C ARG A 297 27.76 11.03 -1.03
N GLU A 298 27.79 9.96 -0.23
CA GLU A 298 29.08 9.32 0.07
C GLU A 298 29.54 8.49 -1.14
N PRO A 299 30.75 8.69 -1.68
CA PRO A 299 31.19 8.01 -2.90
C PRO A 299 31.27 6.48 -2.82
N ARG A 300 31.22 5.91 -1.61
CA ARG A 300 31.21 4.46 -1.40
C ARG A 300 29.86 3.81 -1.74
N HIS A 301 28.79 4.60 -1.72
CA HIS A 301 27.44 4.13 -1.96
C HIS A 301 27.14 4.13 -3.46
N GLN A 302 26.64 3.00 -3.95
CA GLN A 302 26.24 2.77 -5.33
C GLN A 302 24.72 2.84 -5.51
N LEU A 303 23.96 2.69 -4.42
CA LEU A 303 22.50 2.77 -4.42
C LEU A 303 22.03 4.14 -4.95
N ARG A 304 21.01 4.11 -5.81
CA ARG A 304 20.24 5.27 -6.25
C ARG A 304 18.76 5.05 -5.94
N THR A 305 18.08 6.09 -5.50
CA THR A 305 16.76 5.96 -4.90
C THR A 305 15.76 6.96 -5.47
N GLY A 306 14.64 6.47 -5.96
CA GLY A 306 13.43 7.26 -6.21
C GLY A 306 12.47 7.13 -5.04
N LEU A 307 11.81 8.22 -4.65
CA LEU A 307 10.77 8.19 -3.62
C LEU A 307 9.38 8.14 -4.28
N ILE A 308 8.56 7.19 -3.88
CA ILE A 308 7.14 7.11 -4.24
C ILE A 308 6.30 7.55 -3.04
N LEU A 309 5.37 8.48 -3.25
CA LEU A 309 4.44 8.89 -2.19
C LEU A 309 3.11 8.14 -2.32
N SER A 310 2.78 7.35 -1.31
CA SER A 310 1.56 6.54 -1.30
C SER A 310 0.37 7.32 -0.73
N VAL A 311 -0.76 7.21 -1.43
CA VAL A 311 -2.09 7.51 -0.90
C VAL A 311 -2.60 6.24 -0.20
N ASP A 312 -2.87 6.33 1.09
CA ASP A 312 -3.46 5.23 1.85
C ASP A 312 -4.98 5.18 1.63
N ARG A 313 -5.56 4.00 1.43
CA ARG A 313 -6.99 3.80 1.17
C ARG A 313 -7.91 4.26 2.31
N GLY A 314 -7.38 4.51 3.51
CA GLY A 314 -8.07 5.17 4.61
C GLY A 314 -8.04 6.69 4.56
N ASN A 315 -7.40 7.31 3.57
CA ASN A 315 -7.36 8.77 3.41
C ASN A 315 -8.70 9.33 2.90
N THR A 316 -9.00 10.57 3.31
CA THR A 316 -9.99 11.42 2.65
C THR A 316 -9.49 11.89 1.28
N LEU A 317 -10.36 12.48 0.45
CA LEU A 317 -9.95 12.99 -0.86
C LEU A 317 -9.02 14.20 -0.69
N GLU A 318 -9.26 15.02 0.32
CA GLU A 318 -8.42 16.15 0.69
C GLU A 318 -7.00 15.68 1.04
N GLN A 319 -6.88 14.62 1.83
CA GLN A 319 -5.59 14.02 2.18
C GLN A 319 -4.91 13.36 0.97
N ALA A 320 -5.66 12.73 0.07
CA ALA A 320 -5.11 12.19 -1.17
C ALA A 320 -4.58 13.32 -2.07
N ASN A 321 -5.34 14.40 -2.25
CA ASN A 321 -4.91 15.58 -3.01
C ASN A 321 -3.66 16.21 -2.40
N GLU A 322 -3.57 16.29 -1.06
CA GLU A 322 -2.36 16.76 -0.37
C GLU A 322 -1.13 15.92 -0.74
N VAL A 323 -1.26 14.58 -0.80
CA VAL A 323 -0.17 13.69 -1.23
C VAL A 323 0.22 13.96 -2.70
N ILE A 324 -0.75 14.15 -3.59
CA ILE A 324 -0.47 14.49 -4.99
C ILE A 324 0.25 15.85 -5.11
N GLU A 325 -0.15 16.86 -4.34
CA GLU A 325 0.53 18.15 -4.32
C GLU A 325 1.95 18.07 -3.75
N LEU A 326 2.18 17.25 -2.72
CA LEU A 326 3.52 16.96 -2.22
C LEU A 326 4.37 16.29 -3.31
N ALA A 327 3.83 15.30 -4.03
CA ALA A 327 4.55 14.63 -5.10
C ALA A 327 4.95 15.59 -6.24
N LYS A 328 4.06 16.53 -6.60
CA LYS A 328 4.36 17.60 -7.56
C LYS A 328 5.48 18.53 -7.04
N THR A 329 5.36 18.96 -5.80
CA THR A 329 6.31 19.87 -5.14
C THR A 329 7.72 19.28 -5.06
N PHE A 330 7.82 18.00 -4.69
CA PHE A 330 9.09 17.34 -4.42
C PHE A 330 9.66 16.55 -5.61
N ARG A 331 9.07 16.67 -6.80
CA ARG A 331 9.53 15.98 -8.01
C ARG A 331 11.02 16.20 -8.30
N ASN A 332 11.47 17.45 -8.21
CA ASN A 332 12.87 17.81 -8.46
C ASN A 332 13.82 17.49 -7.29
N ARG A 333 13.30 16.93 -6.18
CA ARG A 333 14.08 16.52 -5.02
C ARG A 333 14.21 14.99 -4.88
N GLY A 334 13.60 14.21 -5.77
CA GLY A 334 13.71 12.75 -5.77
C GLY A 334 12.37 12.00 -5.75
N VAL A 335 11.24 12.70 -5.65
CA VAL A 335 9.93 12.03 -5.80
C VAL A 335 9.69 11.66 -7.26
N CYS A 336 9.52 10.37 -7.55
CA CYS A 336 9.38 9.86 -8.91
C CYS A 336 7.93 9.45 -9.27
N ALA A 337 7.11 9.10 -8.29
CA ALA A 337 5.74 8.61 -8.54
C ALA A 337 4.80 8.78 -7.34
N VAL A 338 3.54 8.41 -7.58
CA VAL A 338 2.53 8.18 -6.55
C VAL A 338 2.03 6.74 -6.59
N ASP A 339 1.60 6.25 -5.44
CA ASP A 339 1.06 4.91 -5.22
C ASP A 339 -0.33 4.96 -4.56
N LEU A 340 -1.11 3.90 -4.70
CA LEU A 340 -2.29 3.63 -3.88
C LEU A 340 -2.06 2.33 -3.11
N CYS A 341 -2.09 2.39 -1.77
CA CYS A 341 -1.86 1.25 -0.88
C CYS A 341 -2.84 1.22 0.30
N GLY A 342 -2.61 0.31 1.26
CA GLY A 342 -3.37 0.22 2.50
C GLY A 342 -4.62 -0.64 2.38
N ASP A 343 -5.38 -0.71 3.47
CA ASP A 343 -6.48 -1.68 3.61
C ASP A 343 -7.63 -1.42 2.60
N PRO A 344 -7.93 -2.38 1.70
CA PRO A 344 -9.00 -2.24 0.73
C PRO A 344 -10.42 -2.17 1.31
N ALA A 345 -10.62 -2.55 2.58
CA ALA A 345 -11.94 -2.61 3.19
C ALA A 345 -12.51 -1.24 3.64
N ARG A 346 -11.73 -0.14 3.53
CA ARG A 346 -12.07 1.12 4.22
C ARG A 346 -13.02 2.05 3.47
N ILE A 347 -12.66 2.46 2.25
CA ILE A 347 -13.38 3.51 1.49
C ILE A 347 -13.54 3.05 0.03
N PRO A 348 -14.71 3.33 -0.62
CA PRO A 348 -14.89 3.07 -2.04
C PRO A 348 -13.82 3.73 -2.92
N ILE A 349 -13.30 2.97 -3.87
CA ILE A 349 -12.14 3.36 -4.69
C ILE A 349 -12.39 4.57 -5.59
N ASP A 350 -13.64 4.79 -6.01
CA ASP A 350 -14.03 5.89 -6.89
C ASP A 350 -13.82 7.26 -6.25
N HIS A 351 -13.78 7.32 -4.92
CA HIS A 351 -13.44 8.50 -4.14
C HIS A 351 -12.07 9.10 -4.50
N PHE A 352 -11.09 8.27 -4.84
CA PHE A 352 -9.72 8.71 -5.17
C PHE A 352 -9.53 9.04 -6.66
N ALA A 353 -10.52 8.77 -7.52
CA ALA A 353 -10.39 9.00 -8.95
C ALA A 353 -10.02 10.45 -9.33
N PRO A 354 -10.53 11.51 -8.66
CA PRO A 354 -10.09 12.88 -8.96
C PRO A 354 -8.59 13.09 -8.70
N ALA A 355 -8.05 12.56 -7.59
CA ALA A 355 -6.65 12.71 -7.22
C ALA A 355 -5.71 12.01 -8.21
N PHE A 356 -6.00 10.77 -8.61
CA PHE A 356 -5.16 10.04 -9.57
C PHE A 356 -5.28 10.56 -11.00
N LYS A 357 -6.45 11.08 -11.40
CA LYS A 357 -6.58 11.82 -12.66
C LYS A 357 -5.74 13.09 -12.65
N GLU A 358 -5.67 13.80 -11.52
CA GLU A 358 -4.78 14.95 -11.37
C GLU A 358 -3.32 14.56 -11.44
N ALA A 359 -2.91 13.48 -10.76
CA ALA A 359 -1.55 12.96 -10.82
C ALA A 359 -1.12 12.67 -12.26
N ARG A 360 -1.98 11.99 -13.04
CA ARG A 360 -1.75 11.71 -14.45
C ARG A 360 -1.65 13.00 -15.27
N ARG A 361 -2.53 13.98 -15.05
CA ARG A 361 -2.52 15.29 -15.73
C ARG A 361 -1.25 16.08 -15.43
N ALA A 362 -0.74 16.00 -14.20
CA ALA A 362 0.53 16.60 -13.79
C ALA A 362 1.77 15.84 -14.31
N GLY A 363 1.57 14.74 -15.03
CA GLY A 363 2.63 13.90 -15.58
C GLY A 363 3.41 13.13 -14.52
N LEU A 364 2.83 12.90 -13.34
CA LEU A 364 3.37 11.97 -12.35
C LEU A 364 3.23 10.53 -12.87
N LYS A 365 4.20 9.70 -12.49
CA LYS A 365 4.11 8.25 -12.65
C LYS A 365 3.19 7.67 -11.59
N ILE A 366 2.47 6.61 -11.94
CA ILE A 366 1.48 5.98 -11.06
C ILE A 366 1.75 4.48 -11.00
N THR A 367 1.93 3.96 -9.78
CA THR A 367 1.78 2.53 -9.48
C THR A 367 0.55 2.34 -8.59
N LEU A 368 -0.08 1.17 -8.61
CA LEU A 368 -1.28 0.90 -7.80
C LEU A 368 -1.19 -0.51 -7.24
N HIS A 369 -1.47 -0.68 -5.95
CA HIS A 369 -1.80 -2.01 -5.44
C HIS A 369 -3.11 -2.50 -6.08
N PHE A 370 -3.08 -3.70 -6.66
CA PHE A 370 -4.13 -4.15 -7.58
C PHE A 370 -4.50 -5.61 -7.34
N ALA A 371 -5.77 -5.86 -7.02
CA ALA A 371 -6.33 -7.19 -6.83
C ALA A 371 -5.58 -8.07 -5.79
N GLU A 372 -5.07 -7.46 -4.73
CA GLU A 372 -4.34 -8.14 -3.64
C GLU A 372 -5.18 -9.19 -2.92
N ALA A 373 -6.48 -8.91 -2.75
CA ALA A 373 -7.39 -9.75 -2.01
C ALA A 373 -8.71 -9.92 -2.79
N PRO A 374 -9.47 -11.00 -2.54
CA PRO A 374 -10.79 -11.18 -3.16
C PRO A 374 -11.71 -9.96 -2.99
N MET A 375 -11.62 -9.28 -1.84
CA MET A 375 -12.43 -8.09 -1.57
C MET A 375 -12.05 -6.83 -2.37
N SER A 376 -10.81 -6.75 -2.89
CA SER A 376 -10.33 -5.67 -3.76
C SER A 376 -10.26 -6.06 -5.24
N SER A 377 -11.00 -7.11 -5.62
CA SER A 377 -10.92 -7.72 -6.96
C SER A 377 -12.21 -7.64 -7.78
N SER A 378 -13.18 -6.81 -7.38
CA SER A 378 -14.39 -6.64 -8.19
C SER A 378 -14.06 -6.00 -9.55
N ASP A 379 -14.66 -6.49 -10.63
CA ASP A 379 -14.46 -5.95 -11.99
C ASP A 379 -14.61 -4.43 -12.03
N LYS A 380 -15.64 -3.90 -11.36
CA LYS A 380 -15.89 -2.45 -11.29
C LYS A 380 -14.69 -1.70 -10.71
N GLU A 381 -14.09 -2.21 -9.64
CA GLU A 381 -12.90 -1.60 -9.02
C GLU A 381 -11.67 -1.73 -9.91
N LEU A 382 -11.40 -2.92 -10.43
CA LEU A 382 -10.20 -3.18 -11.24
C LEU A 382 -10.22 -2.36 -12.54
N TRP A 383 -11.35 -2.29 -13.24
CA TRP A 383 -11.51 -1.44 -14.42
C TRP A 383 -11.45 0.06 -14.08
N MET A 384 -11.93 0.47 -12.90
CA MET A 384 -11.78 1.86 -12.42
C MET A 384 -10.31 2.21 -12.22
N LEU A 385 -9.56 1.36 -11.53
CA LEU A 385 -8.12 1.55 -11.31
C LEU A 385 -7.34 1.61 -12.63
N LEU A 386 -7.64 0.71 -13.58
CA LEU A 386 -7.04 0.76 -14.93
C LEU A 386 -7.42 2.01 -15.71
N SER A 387 -8.58 2.62 -15.45
CA SER A 387 -8.99 3.88 -16.08
C SER A 387 -8.12 5.08 -15.68
N TRP A 388 -7.39 4.97 -14.56
CA TRP A 388 -6.41 5.97 -14.12
C TRP A 388 -5.07 5.85 -14.87
N GLN A 389 -4.99 4.88 -15.79
CA GLN A 389 -3.89 4.61 -16.70
C GLN A 389 -2.57 4.34 -15.96
N PRO A 390 -2.49 3.48 -14.94
CA PRO A 390 -1.26 3.25 -14.17
C PRO A 390 -0.09 2.82 -15.06
N ASP A 391 1.13 3.19 -14.67
CA ASP A 391 2.36 2.75 -15.32
C ASP A 391 2.78 1.34 -14.84
N ARG A 392 2.48 1.01 -13.57
CA ARG A 392 2.71 -0.31 -12.96
C ARG A 392 1.58 -0.74 -12.03
N LEU A 393 1.50 -2.03 -11.74
CA LEU A 393 0.56 -2.63 -10.79
C LEU A 393 1.31 -3.53 -9.80
N GLY A 394 1.04 -3.35 -8.51
CA GLY A 394 1.51 -4.24 -7.46
C GLY A 394 0.58 -5.42 -7.26
N HIS A 395 1.17 -6.57 -6.91
CA HIS A 395 0.51 -7.82 -6.53
C HIS A 395 -0.18 -8.56 -7.66
N VAL A 396 -1.27 -8.04 -8.24
CA VAL A 396 -2.03 -8.64 -9.36
C VAL A 396 -2.39 -10.13 -9.15
N ILE A 397 -2.86 -10.47 -7.95
CA ILE A 397 -3.17 -11.85 -7.54
C ILE A 397 -4.54 -12.30 -8.08
N ASN A 398 -5.58 -11.55 -7.73
CA ASN A 398 -6.98 -11.91 -7.99
C ASN A 398 -7.47 -11.27 -9.30
N VAL A 399 -6.74 -11.48 -10.40
CA VAL A 399 -7.09 -10.93 -11.72
C VAL A 399 -7.53 -12.05 -12.66
N ASP A 400 -8.64 -11.81 -13.37
CA ASP A 400 -9.14 -12.75 -14.38
C ASP A 400 -8.30 -12.73 -15.67
N ASP A 401 -8.57 -13.68 -16.56
CA ASP A 401 -7.82 -13.83 -17.81
C ASP A 401 -7.98 -12.65 -18.77
N ASP A 402 -9.08 -11.92 -18.73
CA ASP A 402 -9.33 -10.81 -19.64
C ASP A 402 -8.58 -9.55 -19.19
N LEU A 403 -8.58 -9.27 -17.88
CA LEU A 403 -7.74 -8.23 -17.27
C LEU A 403 -6.26 -8.54 -17.45
N LYS A 404 -5.82 -9.78 -17.26
CA LYS A 404 -4.43 -10.18 -17.54
C LYS A 404 -4.00 -9.83 -18.97
N LYS A 405 -4.81 -10.22 -19.96
CA LYS A 405 -4.54 -9.91 -21.38
C LYS A 405 -4.52 -8.40 -21.62
N ASP A 406 -5.41 -7.64 -20.98
CA ASP A 406 -5.46 -6.19 -21.13
C ASP A 406 -4.23 -5.50 -20.52
N ILE A 407 -3.77 -5.96 -19.35
CA ILE A 407 -2.53 -5.50 -18.69
C ILE A 407 -1.32 -5.73 -19.61
N VAL A 408 -1.17 -6.94 -20.16
CA VAL A 408 -0.10 -7.27 -21.13
C VAL A 408 -0.19 -6.40 -22.37
N LYS A 409 -1.40 -6.26 -22.96
CA LYS A 409 -1.63 -5.46 -24.16
C LYS A 409 -1.27 -3.98 -23.95
N ARG A 410 -1.56 -3.43 -22.76
CA ARG A 410 -1.21 -2.06 -22.38
C ARG A 410 0.26 -1.89 -22.00
N LYS A 411 1.01 -3.00 -21.88
CA LYS A 411 2.42 -3.02 -21.43
C LYS A 411 2.59 -2.40 -20.05
N ILE A 412 1.64 -2.64 -19.16
CA ILE A 412 1.72 -2.21 -17.77
C ILE A 412 2.64 -3.19 -17.02
N GLY A 413 3.65 -2.67 -16.33
CA GLY A 413 4.57 -3.50 -15.56
C GLY A 413 3.91 -4.05 -14.29
N VAL A 414 4.30 -5.25 -13.85
CA VAL A 414 3.80 -5.88 -12.62
C VAL A 414 4.90 -6.05 -11.58
N GLU A 415 4.62 -5.64 -10.35
CA GLU A 415 5.50 -5.74 -9.19
C GLU A 415 5.03 -6.94 -8.34
N LEU A 416 5.82 -8.00 -8.29
CA LEU A 416 5.42 -9.31 -7.76
C LEU A 416 6.22 -9.67 -6.50
N CYS A 417 5.49 -9.89 -5.40
CA CYS A 417 6.04 -10.07 -4.06
C CYS A 417 5.81 -11.52 -3.57
N LEU A 418 6.73 -12.44 -3.87
CA LEU A 418 6.49 -13.88 -3.69
C LEU A 418 6.32 -14.25 -2.21
N SER A 419 7.29 -13.85 -1.37
CA SER A 419 7.26 -14.17 0.06
C SER A 419 6.11 -13.47 0.79
N CYS A 420 5.83 -12.21 0.49
CA CYS A 420 4.66 -11.51 1.01
C CYS A 420 3.38 -12.29 0.69
N ASN A 421 3.18 -12.67 -0.57
CA ASN A 421 1.95 -13.32 -1.01
C ASN A 421 1.74 -14.71 -0.38
N VAL A 422 2.83 -15.48 -0.22
CA VAL A 422 2.81 -16.81 0.40
C VAL A 422 2.66 -16.71 1.92
N HIS A 423 3.53 -15.94 2.58
CA HIS A 423 3.49 -15.81 4.04
C HIS A 423 2.22 -15.10 4.53
N GLY A 424 1.75 -14.10 3.79
CA GLY A 424 0.50 -13.38 4.03
C GLY A 424 -0.77 -14.14 3.64
N LYS A 425 -0.64 -15.37 3.13
CA LYS A 425 -1.75 -16.23 2.69
C LYS A 425 -2.67 -15.53 1.69
N MET A 426 -2.10 -14.68 0.84
CA MET A 426 -2.82 -13.94 -0.20
C MET A 426 -3.07 -14.82 -1.43
N ILE A 427 -2.24 -15.85 -1.63
CA ILE A 427 -2.46 -16.92 -2.60
C ILE A 427 -2.79 -18.24 -1.90
N ALA A 428 -3.42 -19.16 -2.64
CA ALA A 428 -3.52 -20.55 -2.22
C ALA A 428 -2.26 -21.32 -2.67
N GLY A 429 -1.71 -22.15 -1.79
CA GLY A 429 -0.57 -23.01 -2.11
C GLY A 429 0.77 -22.47 -1.63
N SER A 430 1.81 -22.73 -2.41
CA SER A 430 3.22 -22.44 -2.11
C SER A 430 3.84 -21.52 -3.16
N TYR A 431 5.15 -21.25 -3.06
CA TYR A 431 5.88 -20.44 -4.02
C TYR A 431 5.73 -20.90 -5.48
N GLY A 432 5.64 -22.21 -5.74
CA GLY A 432 5.46 -22.74 -7.10
C GLY A 432 4.07 -22.49 -7.69
N ASP A 433 3.08 -22.21 -6.84
CA ASP A 433 1.70 -21.89 -7.23
C ASP A 433 1.52 -20.37 -7.50
N HIS A 434 2.57 -19.58 -7.28
CA HIS A 434 2.52 -18.14 -7.43
C HIS A 434 2.31 -17.73 -8.90
N HIS A 435 1.43 -16.75 -9.13
CA HIS A 435 1.07 -16.21 -10.44
C HIS A 435 2.24 -15.57 -11.21
N PHE A 436 3.42 -15.45 -10.59
CA PHE A 436 4.68 -15.13 -11.26
C PHE A 436 4.91 -16.01 -12.49
N GLY A 437 4.62 -17.32 -12.39
CA GLY A 437 4.80 -18.24 -13.52
C GLY A 437 4.01 -17.81 -14.76
N TRP A 438 2.75 -17.40 -14.57
CA TRP A 438 1.92 -16.91 -15.66
C TRP A 438 2.47 -15.61 -16.26
N TRP A 439 2.82 -14.64 -15.43
CA TRP A 439 3.29 -13.33 -15.89
C TRP A 439 4.63 -13.41 -16.63
N LYS A 440 5.56 -14.24 -16.13
CA LYS A 440 6.85 -14.53 -16.78
C LYS A 440 6.66 -15.07 -18.21
N ASP A 441 5.75 -16.02 -18.37
CA ASP A 441 5.60 -16.75 -19.63
C ASP A 441 4.77 -16.01 -20.69
N ASN A 442 4.12 -14.89 -20.32
CA ASN A 442 3.22 -14.13 -21.18
C ASN A 442 3.76 -12.74 -21.57
N HIS A 443 5.08 -12.56 -21.57
CA HIS A 443 5.78 -11.33 -22.02
C HIS A 443 5.35 -10.04 -21.29
N ALA A 444 4.90 -10.14 -20.04
CA ALA A 444 4.71 -8.96 -19.20
C ALA A 444 6.05 -8.40 -18.72
N GLY A 445 6.11 -7.09 -18.47
CA GLY A 445 7.21 -6.53 -17.68
C GLY A 445 7.02 -6.96 -16.23
N VAL A 446 7.93 -7.78 -15.70
CA VAL A 446 7.84 -8.33 -14.34
C VAL A 446 9.02 -7.83 -13.51
N ALA A 447 8.73 -7.31 -12.32
CA ALA A 447 9.72 -7.04 -11.29
C ALA A 447 9.43 -7.93 -10.08
N LEU A 448 10.45 -8.66 -9.60
CA LEU A 448 10.41 -9.28 -8.28
C LEU A 448 10.67 -8.20 -7.24
N CYS A 449 9.89 -8.18 -6.16
CA CYS A 449 9.95 -7.14 -5.14
C CYS A 449 9.72 -7.72 -3.74
N THR A 450 10.16 -6.99 -2.71
CA THR A 450 10.09 -7.45 -1.32
C THR A 450 8.79 -7.12 -0.59
N ASP A 451 8.10 -6.06 -1.00
CA ASP A 451 6.99 -5.42 -0.28
C ASP A 451 7.43 -4.87 1.09
N ASP A 452 7.46 -5.72 2.12
CA ASP A 452 7.74 -5.38 3.51
C ASP A 452 8.81 -6.32 4.09
N VAL A 453 10.05 -6.18 3.60
CA VAL A 453 11.19 -7.05 3.98
C VAL A 453 11.42 -7.16 5.50
N GLY A 454 11.15 -6.11 6.28
CA GLY A 454 11.29 -6.14 7.74
C GLY A 454 10.23 -7.01 8.44
N VAL A 455 9.05 -7.12 7.82
CA VAL A 455 7.93 -7.95 8.30
C VAL A 455 8.12 -9.40 7.86
N PHE A 456 8.27 -9.62 6.54
CA PHE A 456 8.31 -10.96 5.94
C PHE A 456 9.70 -11.60 5.94
N CYS A 457 10.74 -10.86 6.33
CA CYS A 457 12.13 -11.32 6.45
C CYS A 457 12.67 -12.01 5.19
N SER A 458 12.28 -11.50 4.03
CA SER A 458 12.75 -12.00 2.74
C SER A 458 13.37 -10.85 1.95
N PRO A 459 14.71 -10.70 1.99
CA PRO A 459 15.40 -9.68 1.21
C PRO A 459 15.26 -9.98 -0.30
N LEU A 460 15.57 -9.00 -1.15
CA LEU A 460 15.33 -9.14 -2.59
C LEU A 460 16.15 -10.29 -3.19
N SER A 461 17.37 -10.53 -2.71
CA SER A 461 18.15 -11.71 -3.06
C SER A 461 17.42 -13.04 -2.79
N GLN A 462 16.65 -13.11 -1.70
CA GLN A 462 15.84 -14.27 -1.35
C GLN A 462 14.61 -14.38 -2.28
N GLU A 463 13.98 -13.27 -2.69
CA GLU A 463 12.90 -13.30 -3.69
C GLU A 463 13.39 -13.87 -5.03
N TYR A 464 14.58 -13.44 -5.50
CA TYR A 464 15.20 -14.02 -6.70
C TYR A 464 15.55 -15.50 -6.51
N ALA A 465 16.04 -15.90 -5.34
CA ALA A 465 16.35 -17.31 -5.06
C ALA A 465 15.07 -18.18 -5.06
N LEU A 466 13.98 -17.70 -4.46
CA LEU A 466 12.68 -18.37 -4.47
C LEU A 466 12.13 -18.49 -5.89
N ALA A 467 12.17 -17.42 -6.67
CA ALA A 467 11.73 -17.45 -8.05
C ALA A 467 12.55 -18.45 -8.89
N ALA A 468 13.88 -18.45 -8.70
CA ALA A 468 14.77 -19.37 -9.41
C ALA A 468 14.52 -20.83 -9.06
N GLU A 469 14.35 -21.14 -7.77
CA GLU A 469 14.08 -22.49 -7.29
C GLU A 469 12.72 -23.01 -7.77
N HIS A 470 11.67 -22.22 -7.60
CA HIS A 470 10.30 -22.68 -7.83
C HIS A 470 9.84 -22.59 -9.28
N PHE A 471 10.49 -21.76 -10.11
CA PHE A 471 10.17 -21.60 -11.53
C PHE A 471 11.30 -22.03 -12.47
N SER A 472 12.31 -22.72 -11.93
CA SER A 472 13.45 -23.26 -12.68
C SER A 472 14.19 -22.22 -13.52
N LEU A 473 14.40 -21.02 -12.97
CA LEU A 473 15.12 -19.95 -13.67
C LEU A 473 16.62 -20.20 -13.64
N SER A 474 17.26 -20.04 -14.78
CA SER A 474 18.72 -19.98 -14.88
C SER A 474 19.24 -18.58 -14.52
N LYS A 475 20.56 -18.44 -14.37
CA LYS A 475 21.21 -17.12 -14.20
C LYS A 475 20.89 -16.18 -15.37
N GLU A 476 20.80 -16.75 -16.57
CA GLU A 476 20.47 -16.05 -17.80
C GLU A 476 19.03 -15.50 -17.76
N ASP A 477 18.06 -16.32 -17.34
CA ASP A 477 16.67 -15.89 -17.17
C ASP A 477 16.55 -14.76 -16.14
N ILE A 478 17.30 -14.84 -15.03
CA ILE A 478 17.34 -13.81 -13.99
C ILE A 478 17.90 -12.49 -14.55
N ILE A 479 18.98 -12.53 -15.34
CA ILE A 479 19.55 -11.32 -15.94
C ILE A 479 18.57 -10.70 -16.93
N THR A 480 17.95 -11.51 -17.79
CA THR A 480 16.93 -11.04 -18.73
C THR A 480 15.73 -10.42 -18.02
N LEU A 481 15.31 -10.99 -16.88
CA LEU A 481 14.29 -10.38 -16.03
C LEU A 481 14.75 -8.99 -15.55
N CYS A 482 15.93 -8.88 -14.96
CA CYS A 482 16.49 -7.60 -14.48
C CYS A 482 16.64 -6.54 -15.58
N GLU A 483 17.06 -6.93 -16.79
CA GLU A 483 17.14 -6.03 -17.95
C GLU A 483 15.77 -5.46 -18.31
N GLY A 484 14.71 -6.28 -18.25
CA GLY A 484 13.33 -5.83 -18.43
C GLY A 484 12.86 -4.84 -17.36
N ILE A 485 13.29 -5.02 -16.11
CA ILE A 485 12.94 -4.14 -14.99
C ILE A 485 13.46 -2.71 -15.21
N VAL A 486 14.61 -2.53 -15.89
CA VAL A 486 15.17 -1.20 -16.17
C VAL A 486 14.16 -0.27 -16.85
N GLU A 487 13.39 -0.81 -17.81
CA GLU A 487 12.39 -0.02 -18.53
C GLU A 487 11.16 0.31 -17.67
N MET A 488 10.85 -0.53 -16.68
CA MET A 488 9.76 -0.35 -15.73
C MET A 488 10.05 0.73 -14.69
N THR A 489 11.33 1.05 -14.45
CA THR A 489 11.70 2.08 -13.48
C THR A 489 11.14 3.46 -13.85
N PHE A 490 10.86 4.28 -12.83
CA PHE A 490 10.53 5.69 -12.93
C PHE A 490 11.79 6.57 -12.87
N ALA A 491 12.97 5.97 -13.01
CA ALA A 491 14.24 6.65 -13.11
C ALA A 491 14.30 7.58 -14.34
N ALA A 492 15.14 8.61 -14.25
CA ALA A 492 15.53 9.39 -15.40
C ALA A 492 16.38 8.55 -16.37
N GLU A 493 16.47 8.99 -17.63
CA GLU A 493 17.07 8.19 -18.71
C GLU A 493 18.58 7.95 -18.52
N ASP A 494 19.28 8.89 -17.87
CA ASP A 494 20.69 8.74 -17.51
C ASP A 494 20.91 7.58 -16.51
N GLU A 495 20.02 7.49 -15.51
CA GLU A 495 20.04 6.40 -14.55
C GLU A 495 19.62 5.07 -15.19
N LYS A 496 18.62 5.07 -16.08
CA LYS A 496 18.29 3.87 -16.89
C LYS A 496 19.47 3.43 -17.73
N ALA A 497 20.18 4.36 -18.38
CA ALA A 497 21.38 4.05 -19.17
C ALA A 497 22.50 3.43 -18.31
N ARG A 498 22.71 3.95 -17.08
CA ARG A 498 23.63 3.35 -16.11
C ARG A 498 23.24 1.90 -15.80
N LEU A 499 21.97 1.65 -15.50
CA LEU A 499 21.47 0.31 -15.18
C LEU A 499 21.61 -0.66 -16.37
N ARG A 500 21.28 -0.23 -17.59
CA ARG A 500 21.51 -1.04 -18.81
C ARG A 500 22.99 -1.42 -18.96
N GLN A 501 23.90 -0.48 -18.71
CA GLN A 501 25.33 -0.74 -18.78
C GLN A 501 25.79 -1.76 -17.73
N VAL A 502 25.25 -1.70 -16.51
CA VAL A 502 25.56 -2.68 -15.45
C VAL A 502 25.19 -4.09 -15.90
N TYR A 503 23.98 -4.30 -16.42
CA TYR A 503 23.55 -5.63 -16.85
C TYR A 503 24.26 -6.12 -18.12
N GLN A 504 24.60 -5.22 -19.05
CA GLN A 504 25.44 -5.56 -20.20
C GLN A 504 26.81 -6.09 -19.77
N SER A 505 27.45 -5.43 -18.79
CA SER A 505 28.73 -5.89 -18.24
C SER A 505 28.59 -7.24 -17.51
N LEU A 506 27.58 -7.39 -16.66
CA LEU A 506 27.31 -8.64 -15.94
C LEU A 506 27.14 -9.82 -16.91
N ARG A 507 26.37 -9.62 -17.98
CA ARG A 507 26.12 -10.62 -19.02
C ARG A 507 27.42 -11.04 -19.72
N GLN A 508 28.31 -10.10 -20.03
CA GLN A 508 29.62 -10.40 -20.60
C GLN A 508 30.49 -11.23 -19.64
N GLU A 509 30.52 -10.85 -18.35
CA GLU A 509 31.30 -11.56 -17.33
C GLU A 509 30.84 -13.02 -17.15
N ILE A 510 29.53 -13.26 -17.13
CA ILE A 510 28.99 -14.63 -17.00
C ILE A 510 29.23 -15.44 -18.27
N THR A 511 29.09 -14.83 -19.45
CA THR A 511 29.34 -15.53 -20.73
C THR A 511 30.81 -15.97 -20.84
N ILE A 512 31.77 -15.13 -20.42
CA ILE A 512 33.20 -15.45 -20.46
C ILE A 512 33.57 -16.56 -19.47
N ARG A 513 32.85 -16.66 -18.35
CA ARG A 513 33.09 -17.65 -17.28
C ARG A 513 32.27 -18.93 -17.44
N ALA A 514 31.44 -19.05 -18.48
CA ALA A 514 30.73 -20.28 -18.79
C ALA A 514 31.77 -21.35 -19.24
N PRO A 515 31.85 -22.49 -18.53
CA PRO A 515 32.84 -23.54 -18.80
C PRO A 515 32.65 -24.27 -20.13
#